data_AF-A0A7C1CCZ7-F1
#
_entry.id   AF-A0A7C1CCZ7-F1
#
_cell.length_a   1.000
_cell.length_b   1.000
_cell.length_c   1.000
_cell.angle_alpha   90.00
_cell.angle_beta   90.00
_cell.angle_gamma   90.00
#
_symmetry.space_group_name_H-M   'P 1'
#
loop_
_entity.id
_entity.type
_entity.pdbx_description
1 polymer ?
#
loop_
_entity_poly.entity_id
_entity_poly.type
_entity_poly.pdbx_seq_one_letter_code
_entity_poly.pdbx_strand_id
1 'polypeptide(L)'
;MEIGRVTNVYGQSLVRFGVQEEKLEHIAKPGVYVKMEITRGWTYAMVVSFNLLDELYRKSRIIEELEGYPEIRPTRNELVAMLVGFHDGRSFIRGVPELPKPGQKVYLATAEELSRLTSNGEIKIGKLSQSPEVPYTLSLNMLCSRHFAVLAMTGAGKSNTVAVILGEISQKFPYARVLVIDTHNEYIPMAEASSNIRVISPAGRIAKLLEARYGIKPQPLEVPLWSLGLEEVAGILKLDPSRATKQIMYLRNAVQEARRQRYSHASTDDPIYYTPEELLEILEKTSARNKYDRSLDDLILKLEMLLENTELFYITRPRTSDKLYSSLSMEEPRKSLETYMGIYSALLSPGITLLSLGGLSSDIQTSTVATVLKSFWRIITASVLAGKPQPTLIIIEEAHNYVPQGKWSPAKEIIEKIAKEGRKFGIGLGIVSQRPRELSQTVLAQCGTLIALRTANPKDQEYILGSMEDVMQEMVQGLSGLMTGEALISGSAATIPGIVKVDNFTERFGYTLGGKDIDWNKAWTTPPEKLDLANYLLGTEEQEEQQKTTTIEDFLGKQ
;
A
#
# COMPACT_ATOMS: atom_id res chain seq x y z
N MET A 1 25.47 -27.44 -13.74
CA MET A 1 25.86 -27.50 -15.16
C MET A 1 26.75 -26.31 -15.48
N GLU A 2 27.92 -26.52 -16.10
CA GLU A 2 28.72 -25.42 -16.68
C GLU A 2 28.00 -24.90 -17.94
N ILE A 3 27.89 -23.59 -18.07
CA ILE A 3 27.11 -22.93 -19.15
C ILE A 3 27.95 -21.98 -19.99
N GLY A 4 29.10 -21.54 -19.48
CA GLY A 4 29.86 -20.50 -20.13
C GLY A 4 31.05 -20.01 -19.33
N ARG A 5 31.64 -18.91 -19.80
CA ARG A 5 32.79 -18.27 -19.16
C ARG A 5 32.61 -16.77 -19.07
N VAL A 6 33.06 -16.18 -17.97
CA VAL A 6 33.09 -14.73 -17.77
C VAL A 6 33.94 -14.10 -18.88
N THR A 7 33.35 -13.18 -19.62
CA THR A 7 34.05 -12.40 -20.66
C THR A 7 34.53 -11.08 -20.09
N ASN A 8 33.72 -10.45 -19.25
CA ASN A 8 34.03 -9.14 -18.68
C ASN A 8 33.28 -8.89 -17.36
N VAL A 9 33.81 -8.02 -16.51
CA VAL A 9 33.14 -7.53 -15.29
C VAL A 9 33.10 -6.00 -15.35
N TYR A 10 31.90 -5.44 -15.27
CA TYR A 10 31.66 -4.00 -15.36
C TYR A 10 31.28 -3.44 -13.99
N GLY A 11 32.06 -2.47 -13.52
CA GLY A 11 31.83 -1.83 -12.23
C GLY A 11 31.94 -2.83 -11.08
N GLN A 12 30.95 -2.81 -10.18
CA GLN A 12 30.94 -3.65 -8.98
C GLN A 12 29.83 -4.71 -8.96
N SER A 13 28.91 -4.71 -9.94
CA SER A 13 27.68 -5.49 -9.87
C SER A 13 27.28 -6.20 -11.16
N LEU A 14 27.92 -5.92 -12.30
CA LEU A 14 27.55 -6.53 -13.58
C LEU A 14 28.66 -7.43 -14.11
N VAL A 15 28.29 -8.64 -14.53
CA VAL A 15 29.17 -9.62 -15.14
C VAL A 15 28.62 -9.98 -16.50
N ARG A 16 29.49 -9.98 -17.51
CA ARG A 16 29.19 -10.55 -18.82
C ARG A 16 29.85 -11.90 -18.97
N PHE A 17 29.15 -12.82 -19.60
CA PHE A 17 29.67 -14.14 -19.87
C PHE A 17 29.19 -14.66 -21.22
N GLY A 18 30.09 -15.36 -21.90
CA GLY A 18 29.80 -16.03 -23.17
C GLY A 18 29.19 -17.39 -22.90
N VAL A 19 28.14 -17.74 -23.65
CA VAL A 19 27.37 -18.98 -23.52
C VAL A 19 27.45 -19.79 -24.81
N GLN A 20 27.52 -21.11 -24.69
CA GLN A 20 27.43 -21.99 -25.85
C GLN A 20 26.00 -22.04 -26.41
N GLU A 21 25.83 -22.05 -27.73
CA GLU A 21 24.53 -22.06 -28.42
C GLU A 21 23.56 -23.09 -27.82
N GLU A 22 24.03 -24.33 -27.64
CA GLU A 22 23.26 -25.47 -27.10
C GLU A 22 22.74 -25.25 -25.67
N LYS A 23 23.28 -24.28 -24.94
CA LYS A 23 22.87 -23.97 -23.56
C LYS A 23 21.93 -22.77 -23.47
N LEU A 24 21.72 -22.04 -24.57
CA LEU A 24 20.88 -20.84 -24.59
C LEU A 24 19.44 -21.12 -24.17
N GLU A 25 18.86 -22.25 -24.57
CA GLU A 25 17.46 -22.59 -24.23
C GLU A 25 17.18 -22.62 -22.73
N HIS A 26 18.21 -22.89 -21.91
CA HIS A 26 18.12 -22.96 -20.46
C HIS A 26 18.34 -21.62 -19.76
N ILE A 27 18.94 -20.64 -20.45
CA ILE A 27 19.44 -19.41 -19.79
C ILE A 27 19.04 -18.10 -20.48
N ALA A 28 18.60 -18.13 -21.73
CA ALA A 28 18.21 -16.98 -22.52
C ALA A 28 16.87 -16.35 -22.09
N LYS A 29 16.64 -16.24 -20.78
CA LYS A 29 15.42 -15.69 -20.16
C LYS A 29 15.79 -14.83 -18.94
N PRO A 30 15.26 -13.60 -18.80
CA PRO A 30 15.49 -12.79 -17.61
C PRO A 30 15.08 -13.54 -16.34
N GLY A 31 15.82 -13.34 -15.25
CA GLY A 31 15.51 -13.94 -13.95
C GLY A 31 16.09 -15.35 -13.75
N VAL A 32 16.83 -15.90 -14.70
CA VAL A 32 17.64 -17.12 -14.49
C VAL A 32 18.84 -16.78 -13.60
N TYR A 33 19.16 -17.67 -12.65
CA TYR A 33 20.32 -17.47 -11.77
C TYR A 33 21.50 -18.33 -12.16
N VAL A 34 22.68 -17.72 -12.11
CA VAL A 34 23.97 -18.35 -12.32
C VAL A 34 24.85 -18.18 -11.11
N LYS A 35 25.89 -19.00 -11.00
CA LYS A 35 26.88 -18.93 -9.94
C LYS A 35 28.31 -19.05 -10.47
N MET A 36 29.22 -18.39 -9.78
CA MET A 36 30.65 -18.39 -10.04
C MET A 36 31.38 -18.67 -8.73
N GLU A 37 32.43 -19.47 -8.80
CA GLU A 37 33.23 -19.85 -7.63
C GLU A 37 34.06 -18.66 -7.12
N ILE A 38 34.11 -18.44 -5.81
CA ILE A 38 34.98 -17.43 -5.21
C ILE A 38 35.81 -18.09 -4.11
N THR A 39 36.83 -17.40 -3.60
CA THR A 39 37.73 -17.97 -2.58
C THR A 39 36.98 -18.53 -1.35
N ARG A 40 35.81 -17.96 -1.03
CA ARG A 40 34.98 -18.33 0.13
C ARG A 40 33.64 -18.97 -0.22
N GLY A 41 33.50 -19.58 -1.40
CA GLY A 41 32.28 -20.31 -1.78
C GLY A 41 31.75 -19.91 -3.15
N TRP A 42 30.48 -19.53 -3.23
CA TRP A 42 29.82 -19.21 -4.50
C TRP A 42 29.20 -17.83 -4.47
N THR A 43 29.51 -17.02 -5.47
CA THR A 43 28.77 -15.79 -5.78
C THR A 43 27.66 -16.11 -6.78
N TYR A 44 26.50 -15.50 -6.58
CA TYR A 44 25.31 -15.69 -7.40
C TYR A 44 25.02 -14.43 -8.20
N ALA A 45 24.51 -14.60 -9.41
CA ALA A 45 24.08 -13.51 -10.27
C ALA A 45 22.75 -13.86 -10.96
N MET A 46 21.92 -12.85 -11.18
CA MET A 46 20.67 -12.95 -11.91
C MET A 46 20.87 -12.43 -13.34
N VAL A 47 20.52 -13.21 -14.35
CA VAL A 47 20.57 -12.78 -15.74
C VAL A 47 19.50 -11.72 -16.00
N VAL A 48 19.93 -10.58 -16.56
CA VAL A 48 19.08 -9.39 -16.77
C VAL A 48 19.01 -8.94 -18.23
N SER A 49 20.02 -9.25 -19.04
CA SER A 49 20.06 -8.83 -20.45
C SER A 49 20.85 -9.80 -21.32
N PHE A 50 20.57 -9.76 -22.62
CA PHE A 50 21.09 -10.68 -23.64
C PHE A 50 21.60 -9.88 -24.83
N ASN A 51 22.74 -10.27 -25.36
CA ASN A 51 23.28 -9.79 -26.62
C ASN A 51 23.64 -11.02 -27.46
N LEU A 52 22.69 -11.46 -28.28
CA LEU A 52 22.83 -12.60 -29.17
C LEU A 52 23.12 -12.08 -30.57
N LEU A 53 24.32 -12.38 -31.07
CA LEU A 53 24.79 -11.92 -32.37
C LEU A 53 25.33 -13.10 -33.16
N ASP A 54 24.92 -13.21 -34.40
CA ASP A 54 25.60 -14.05 -35.38
C ASP A 54 26.64 -13.20 -36.10
N GLU A 55 27.93 -13.52 -35.92
CA GLU A 55 29.03 -12.72 -36.46
C GLU A 55 29.13 -12.83 -38.00
N LEU A 56 28.55 -13.86 -38.61
CA LEU A 56 28.48 -13.98 -40.07
C LEU A 56 27.38 -13.10 -40.65
N TYR A 57 26.17 -13.11 -40.08
CA TYR A 57 25.11 -12.18 -40.51
C TYR A 57 25.48 -10.72 -40.23
N ARG A 58 26.30 -10.45 -39.20
CA ARG A 58 26.80 -9.09 -38.94
C ARG A 58 27.76 -8.61 -40.04
N LYS A 59 28.58 -9.51 -40.60
CA LYS A 59 29.60 -9.18 -41.60
C LYS A 59 29.08 -9.29 -43.04
N SER A 60 28.19 -10.24 -43.31
CA SER A 60 27.56 -10.47 -44.61
C SER A 60 26.25 -9.70 -44.70
N ARG A 61 26.10 -8.84 -45.71
CA ARG A 61 24.82 -8.18 -46.01
C ARG A 61 23.89 -9.03 -46.88
N ILE A 62 24.29 -10.26 -47.21
CA ILE A 62 23.54 -11.18 -48.08
C ILE A 62 23.21 -12.44 -47.27
N ILE A 63 21.91 -12.69 -47.10
CA ILE A 63 21.38 -13.74 -46.22
C ILE A 63 21.43 -15.10 -46.94
N GLU A 64 21.18 -15.14 -48.25
CA GLU A 64 21.02 -16.38 -49.01
C GLU A 64 22.33 -17.20 -49.15
N GLU A 65 23.51 -16.54 -49.17
CA GLU A 65 24.81 -17.24 -49.29
C GLU A 65 25.23 -17.95 -47.99
N LEU A 66 24.71 -17.53 -46.84
CA LEU A 66 25.08 -18.08 -45.53
C LEU A 66 24.26 -19.31 -45.11
N GLU A 67 23.07 -19.50 -45.68
CA GLU A 67 22.25 -20.69 -45.42
C GLU A 67 22.92 -21.99 -45.94
N GLY A 68 23.84 -21.88 -46.90
CA GLY A 68 24.57 -23.01 -47.49
C GLY A 68 25.70 -23.61 -46.63
N TYR A 69 26.09 -22.97 -45.52
CA TYR A 69 27.19 -23.41 -44.64
C TYR A 69 26.75 -23.52 -43.17
N PRO A 70 25.92 -24.52 -42.80
CA PRO A 70 25.42 -24.66 -41.43
C PRO A 70 26.52 -24.92 -40.39
N GLU A 71 27.67 -25.45 -40.78
CA GLU A 71 28.74 -25.86 -39.85
C GLU A 71 29.70 -24.74 -39.44
N ILE A 72 29.69 -23.60 -40.14
CA ILE A 72 30.53 -22.45 -39.80
C ILE A 72 29.57 -21.32 -39.43
N ARG A 73 29.11 -21.30 -38.18
CA ARG A 73 28.32 -20.20 -37.60
C ARG A 73 28.95 -19.73 -36.29
N PRO A 74 29.98 -18.87 -36.32
CA PRO A 74 30.50 -18.26 -35.11
C PRO A 74 29.42 -17.36 -34.49
N THR A 75 28.73 -17.87 -33.48
CA THR A 75 27.79 -17.08 -32.68
C THR A 75 28.50 -16.44 -31.51
N ARG A 76 28.18 -15.17 -31.27
CA ARG A 76 28.60 -14.42 -30.09
C ARG A 76 27.38 -14.25 -29.18
N ASN A 77 27.22 -15.20 -28.29
CA ASN A 77 26.14 -15.22 -27.32
C ASN A 77 26.64 -14.69 -25.98
N GLU A 78 26.42 -13.40 -25.74
CA GLU A 78 26.88 -12.74 -24.52
C GLU A 78 25.68 -12.38 -23.64
N LEU A 79 25.70 -12.86 -22.41
CA LEU A 79 24.68 -12.57 -21.42
C LEU A 79 25.22 -11.60 -20.38
N VAL A 80 24.35 -10.75 -19.85
CA VAL A 80 24.64 -9.84 -18.74
C VAL A 80 23.88 -10.36 -17.53
N ALA A 81 24.62 -10.66 -16.46
CA ALA A 81 24.07 -10.99 -15.16
C ALA A 81 24.51 -9.99 -14.10
N MET A 82 23.59 -9.71 -13.20
CA MET A 82 23.78 -8.83 -12.06
C MET A 82 24.08 -9.65 -10.82
N LEU A 83 25.21 -9.39 -10.18
CA LEU A 83 25.62 -10.05 -8.95
C LEU A 83 24.63 -9.71 -7.83
N VAL A 84 24.09 -10.73 -7.16
CA VAL A 84 23.09 -10.58 -6.09
C VAL A 84 23.67 -10.76 -4.69
N GLY A 85 24.76 -11.53 -4.59
CA GLY A 85 25.45 -11.79 -3.32
C GLY A 85 26.17 -13.13 -3.35
N PHE A 86 26.68 -13.56 -2.20
CA PHE A 86 27.44 -14.80 -2.09
C PHE A 86 27.01 -15.66 -0.91
N HIS A 87 27.29 -16.94 -1.00
CA HIS A 87 27.09 -17.89 0.10
C HIS A 87 28.45 -18.28 0.67
N ASP A 88 28.69 -17.98 1.94
CA ASP A 88 29.97 -18.22 2.65
C ASP A 88 30.12 -19.65 3.20
N GLY A 89 29.12 -20.51 2.95
CA GLY A 89 29.02 -21.87 3.45
C GLY A 89 28.07 -22.01 4.64
N ARG A 90 27.71 -20.92 5.31
CA ARG A 90 26.73 -20.90 6.42
C ARG A 90 25.47 -20.13 6.09
N SER A 91 25.63 -18.96 5.48
CA SER A 91 24.51 -18.07 5.18
C SER A 91 24.73 -17.31 3.87
N PHE A 92 23.63 -16.87 3.27
CA PHE A 92 23.70 -15.94 2.17
C PHE A 92 23.94 -14.52 2.67
N ILE A 93 24.91 -13.84 2.07
CA ILE A 93 25.30 -12.48 2.41
C ILE A 93 25.13 -11.63 1.15
N ARG A 94 24.43 -10.50 1.30
CA ARG A 94 24.30 -9.50 0.23
C ARG A 94 25.63 -8.79 -0.01
N GLY A 95 25.84 -8.43 -1.27
CA GLY A 95 27.10 -7.82 -1.73
C GLY A 95 28.13 -8.89 -2.12
N VAL A 96 29.22 -8.46 -2.73
CA VAL A 96 30.19 -9.36 -3.36
C VAL A 96 31.60 -9.03 -2.84
N PRO A 97 32.23 -9.92 -2.06
CA PRO A 97 33.55 -9.65 -1.47
C PRO A 97 34.68 -9.81 -2.49
N GLU A 98 34.48 -10.66 -3.50
CA GLU A 98 35.42 -10.92 -4.58
C GLU A 98 34.66 -10.95 -5.91
N LEU A 99 35.05 -10.09 -6.84
CA LEU A 99 34.47 -10.06 -8.18
C LEU A 99 34.98 -11.26 -9.01
N PRO A 100 34.11 -11.89 -9.83
CA PRO A 100 34.54 -12.93 -10.76
C PRO A 100 35.64 -12.45 -11.71
N LYS A 101 36.50 -13.36 -12.16
CA LYS A 101 37.62 -13.03 -13.07
C LYS A 101 37.26 -13.38 -14.51
N PRO A 102 37.72 -12.61 -15.53
CA PRO A 102 37.63 -13.04 -16.92
C PRO A 102 38.21 -14.44 -17.14
N GLY A 103 37.54 -15.24 -17.97
CA GLY A 103 37.86 -16.64 -18.26
C GLY A 103 37.31 -17.66 -17.25
N GLN A 104 36.81 -17.19 -16.11
CA GLN A 104 36.26 -18.04 -15.07
C GLN A 104 34.97 -18.75 -15.53
N LYS A 105 34.78 -19.99 -15.09
CA LYS A 105 33.59 -20.78 -15.41
C LYS A 105 32.35 -20.22 -14.73
N VAL A 106 31.24 -20.25 -15.47
CA VAL A 106 29.91 -19.89 -15.00
C VAL A 106 29.05 -21.16 -14.98
N TYR A 107 28.30 -21.35 -13.90
CA TYR A 107 27.42 -22.49 -13.71
C TYR A 107 25.98 -22.04 -13.51
N LEU A 108 25.03 -22.85 -13.97
CA LEU A 108 23.62 -22.64 -13.63
C LEU A 108 23.39 -22.95 -12.14
N ALA A 109 22.63 -22.09 -11.45
CA ALA A 109 22.20 -22.36 -10.07
C ALA A 109 21.12 -23.46 -10.07
N THR A 110 21.19 -24.39 -9.12
CA THR A 110 20.22 -25.48 -9.02
C THR A 110 18.96 -25.05 -8.26
N ALA A 111 17.83 -25.71 -8.51
CA ALA A 111 16.58 -25.46 -7.78
C ALA A 111 16.74 -25.65 -6.26
N GLU A 112 17.54 -26.63 -5.83
CA GLU A 112 17.84 -26.86 -4.41
C GLU A 112 18.60 -25.66 -3.79
N GLU A 113 19.62 -25.15 -4.49
CA GLU A 113 20.35 -23.96 -4.03
C GLU A 113 19.45 -22.74 -3.97
N LEU A 114 18.65 -22.49 -5.02
CA LEU A 114 17.72 -21.37 -5.05
C LEU A 114 16.67 -21.48 -3.95
N SER A 115 16.12 -22.67 -3.70
CA SER A 115 15.16 -22.88 -2.63
C SER A 115 15.74 -22.54 -1.25
N ARG A 116 17.01 -22.87 -1.00
CA ARG A 116 17.72 -22.49 0.25
C ARG A 116 17.92 -20.97 0.36
N LEU A 117 18.00 -20.25 -0.76
CA LEU A 117 18.15 -18.80 -0.77
C LEU A 117 16.81 -18.07 -0.61
N THR A 118 15.76 -18.53 -1.29
CA THR A 118 14.50 -17.79 -1.44
C THR A 118 13.38 -18.22 -0.50
N SER A 119 13.58 -19.28 0.30
CA SER A 119 12.54 -19.86 1.19
C SER A 119 12.76 -19.57 2.69
N ASN A 120 13.43 -18.47 3.03
CA ASN A 120 13.81 -18.13 4.41
C ASN A 120 12.87 -17.12 5.10
N GLY A 121 11.88 -16.57 4.39
CA GLY A 121 10.93 -15.60 4.90
C GLY A 121 9.60 -16.21 5.33
N GLU A 122 8.81 -15.46 6.09
CA GLU A 122 7.54 -15.93 6.63
C GLU A 122 6.38 -15.81 5.64
N ILE A 123 6.45 -14.86 4.69
CA ILE A 123 5.40 -14.58 3.72
C ILE A 123 5.75 -15.23 2.39
N LYS A 124 5.12 -16.36 2.07
CA LYS A 124 5.27 -16.98 0.75
C LYS A 124 4.40 -16.23 -0.25
N ILE A 125 5.03 -15.51 -1.17
CA ILE A 125 4.33 -14.69 -2.18
C ILE A 125 4.03 -15.47 -3.46
N GLY A 126 4.86 -16.48 -3.78
CA GLY A 126 4.74 -17.23 -5.02
C GLY A 126 5.96 -18.11 -5.28
N LYS A 127 6.36 -18.20 -6.54
CA LYS A 127 7.49 -19.03 -6.99
C LYS A 127 8.35 -18.30 -8.01
N LEU A 128 9.61 -18.67 -8.14
CA LEU A 128 10.48 -18.09 -9.18
C LEU A 128 9.89 -18.37 -10.57
N SER A 129 9.78 -17.34 -11.41
CA SER A 129 9.19 -17.45 -12.75
C SER A 129 9.94 -18.46 -13.62
N GLN A 130 11.28 -18.46 -13.54
CA GLN A 130 12.15 -19.37 -14.31
C GLN A 130 12.44 -20.70 -13.60
N SER A 131 11.93 -20.90 -12.38
CA SER A 131 12.04 -22.16 -11.63
C SER A 131 10.76 -22.38 -10.83
N PRO A 132 9.65 -22.81 -11.48
CA PRO A 132 8.31 -22.92 -10.88
C PRO A 132 8.19 -23.96 -9.74
N GLU A 133 9.23 -24.73 -9.48
CA GLU A 133 9.37 -25.62 -8.35
C GLU A 133 9.93 -24.91 -7.10
N VAL A 134 10.58 -23.75 -7.27
CA VAL A 134 11.26 -23.02 -6.19
C VAL A 134 10.33 -21.97 -5.56
N PRO A 135 9.94 -22.12 -4.29
CA PRO A 135 9.16 -21.11 -3.58
C PRO A 135 9.93 -19.81 -3.40
N TYR A 136 9.20 -18.71 -3.39
CA TYR A 136 9.75 -17.39 -3.09
C TYR A 136 9.01 -16.78 -1.89
N THR A 137 9.77 -16.42 -0.87
CA THR A 137 9.29 -15.91 0.41
C THR A 137 9.90 -14.56 0.74
N LEU A 138 9.17 -13.75 1.49
CA LEU A 138 9.56 -12.42 1.95
C LEU A 138 9.59 -12.39 3.47
N SER A 139 10.57 -11.69 4.03
CA SER A 139 10.63 -11.44 5.47
C SER A 139 9.54 -10.46 5.89
N LEU A 140 8.63 -10.89 6.77
CA LEU A 140 7.57 -10.03 7.31
C LEU A 140 8.16 -8.84 8.09
N ASN A 141 9.20 -9.12 8.89
CA ASN A 141 9.88 -8.09 9.67
C ASN A 141 10.47 -7.00 8.77
N MET A 142 11.05 -7.37 7.62
CA MET A 142 11.61 -6.38 6.68
C MET A 142 10.52 -5.64 5.90
N LEU A 143 9.43 -6.31 5.49
CA LEU A 143 8.27 -5.63 4.89
C LEU A 143 7.70 -4.55 5.84
N CYS A 144 7.56 -4.87 7.12
CA CYS A 144 6.99 -3.95 8.10
C CYS A 144 8.01 -2.88 8.54
N SER A 145 9.25 -3.25 8.83
CA SER A 145 10.23 -2.32 9.41
C SER A 145 10.92 -1.41 8.40
N ARG A 146 10.92 -1.77 7.11
CA ARG A 146 11.53 -0.96 6.04
C ARG A 146 10.53 -0.51 4.99
N HIS A 147 9.24 -0.70 5.23
CA HIS A 147 8.17 -0.36 4.29
C HIS A 147 8.29 -1.12 2.95
N PHE A 148 7.23 -1.13 2.18
CA PHE A 148 7.25 -1.73 0.84
C PHE A 148 6.35 -0.97 -0.13
N ALA A 149 6.66 -1.06 -1.42
CA ALA A 149 5.85 -0.52 -2.50
C ALA A 149 5.41 -1.64 -3.46
N VAL A 150 4.12 -1.68 -3.78
CA VAL A 150 3.54 -2.51 -4.85
C VAL A 150 3.15 -1.59 -6.01
N LEU A 151 3.91 -1.66 -7.11
CA LEU A 151 3.76 -0.77 -8.26
C LEU A 151 3.41 -1.56 -9.51
N ALA A 152 2.39 -1.16 -10.26
CA ALA A 152 1.84 -1.96 -11.35
C ALA A 152 1.03 -1.12 -12.33
N MET A 153 0.97 -1.44 -13.62
CA MET A 153 -0.12 -0.92 -14.46
C MET A 153 -1.47 -1.60 -14.12
N THR A 154 -2.59 -1.00 -14.53
CA THR A 154 -3.93 -1.60 -14.37
C THR A 154 -3.98 -3.01 -14.97
N GLY A 155 -4.58 -3.96 -14.25
CA GLY A 155 -4.74 -5.35 -14.70
C GLY A 155 -3.50 -6.23 -14.55
N ALA A 156 -2.37 -5.73 -14.03
CA ALA A 156 -1.15 -6.53 -13.92
C ALA A 156 -1.14 -7.53 -12.72
N GLY A 157 -2.06 -7.37 -11.76
CA GLY A 157 -2.16 -8.23 -10.57
C GLY A 157 -1.82 -7.56 -9.23
N LYS A 158 -1.93 -6.22 -9.15
CA LYS A 158 -1.67 -5.41 -7.95
C LYS A 158 -2.46 -5.91 -6.73
N SER A 159 -3.79 -5.93 -6.84
CA SER A 159 -4.67 -6.30 -5.73
C SER A 159 -4.53 -7.78 -5.34
N ASN A 160 -4.28 -8.66 -6.32
CA ASN A 160 -3.94 -10.06 -6.06
C ASN A 160 -2.67 -10.18 -5.20
N THR A 161 -1.63 -9.41 -5.52
CA THR A 161 -0.36 -9.44 -4.79
C THR A 161 -0.54 -9.01 -3.34
N VAL A 162 -1.27 -7.93 -3.10
CA VAL A 162 -1.61 -7.46 -1.74
C VAL A 162 -2.46 -8.49 -1.01
N ALA A 163 -3.46 -9.07 -1.68
CA ALA A 163 -4.32 -10.09 -1.08
C ALA A 163 -3.57 -11.36 -0.68
N VAL A 164 -2.57 -11.79 -1.46
CA VAL A 164 -1.70 -12.93 -1.07
C VAL A 164 -0.89 -12.60 0.19
N ILE A 165 -0.34 -11.39 0.30
CA ILE A 165 0.36 -10.93 1.51
C ILE A 165 -0.60 -10.92 2.71
N LEU A 166 -1.79 -10.35 2.55
CA LEU A 166 -2.81 -10.29 3.60
C LEU A 166 -3.31 -11.68 4.00
N GLY A 167 -3.50 -12.59 3.05
CA GLY A 167 -3.91 -13.97 3.30
C GLY A 167 -2.86 -14.74 4.11
N GLU A 168 -1.58 -14.61 3.75
CA GLU A 168 -0.47 -15.17 4.53
C GLU A 168 -0.40 -14.60 5.96
N ILE A 169 -0.58 -13.29 6.09
CA ILE A 169 -0.59 -12.62 7.41
C ILE A 169 -1.75 -13.15 8.26
N SER A 170 -2.96 -13.20 7.69
CA SER A 170 -4.18 -13.64 8.37
C SER A 170 -4.07 -15.07 8.90
N GLN A 171 -3.53 -15.99 8.10
CA GLN A 171 -3.41 -17.40 8.49
C GLN A 171 -2.31 -17.67 9.51
N LYS A 172 -1.19 -16.94 9.45
CA LYS A 172 0.02 -17.24 10.25
C LYS A 172 0.14 -16.38 11.51
N PHE A 173 -0.49 -15.20 11.55
CA PHE A 173 -0.28 -14.22 12.61
C PHE A 173 -1.62 -13.75 13.19
N PRO A 174 -2.23 -14.53 14.11
CA PRO A 174 -3.56 -14.23 14.66
C PRO A 174 -3.63 -12.88 15.39
N TYR A 175 -2.49 -12.40 15.92
CA TYR A 175 -2.40 -11.12 16.63
C TYR A 175 -1.81 -9.97 15.79
N ALA A 176 -1.68 -10.15 14.47
CA ALA A 176 -1.25 -9.09 13.57
C ALA A 176 -2.18 -7.88 13.70
N ARG A 177 -1.67 -6.66 13.54
CA ARG A 177 -2.50 -5.44 13.43
C ARG A 177 -2.25 -4.86 12.05
N VAL A 178 -3.22 -4.99 11.16
CA VAL A 178 -3.12 -4.48 9.79
C VAL A 178 -4.29 -3.55 9.52
N LEU A 179 -4.01 -2.34 9.04
CA LEU A 179 -5.00 -1.44 8.47
C LEU A 179 -4.81 -1.39 6.97
N VAL A 180 -5.84 -1.75 6.20
CA VAL A 180 -5.88 -1.58 4.75
C VAL A 180 -6.85 -0.44 4.45
N ILE A 181 -6.35 0.63 3.86
CA ILE A 181 -7.17 1.71 3.33
C ILE A 181 -7.63 1.27 1.94
N ASP A 182 -8.87 0.79 1.85
CA ASP A 182 -9.46 0.22 0.64
C ASP A 182 -10.30 1.26 -0.10
N THR A 183 -9.69 1.86 -1.13
CA THR A 183 -10.28 2.94 -1.95
C THR A 183 -11.36 2.42 -2.90
N HIS A 184 -11.30 1.14 -3.30
CA HIS A 184 -12.15 0.56 -4.35
C HIS A 184 -13.02 -0.62 -3.88
N ASN A 185 -12.93 -0.97 -2.60
CA ASN A 185 -13.71 -2.03 -1.96
C ASN A 185 -13.41 -3.41 -2.60
N GLU A 186 -12.15 -3.65 -2.97
CA GLU A 186 -11.71 -4.88 -3.64
C GLU A 186 -11.43 -6.03 -2.65
N TYR A 187 -11.09 -5.70 -1.41
CA TYR A 187 -10.67 -6.69 -0.41
C TYR A 187 -11.82 -7.17 0.47
N ILE A 188 -12.99 -6.54 0.38
CA ILE A 188 -14.17 -6.82 1.22
C ILE A 188 -14.52 -8.31 1.28
N PRO A 189 -14.55 -9.07 0.16
CA PRO A 189 -14.85 -10.50 0.22
C PRO A 189 -13.87 -11.33 1.08
N MET A 190 -12.67 -10.82 1.36
CA MET A 190 -11.74 -11.50 2.28
C MET A 190 -12.30 -11.62 3.70
N ALA A 191 -13.25 -10.78 4.11
CA ALA A 191 -13.89 -10.89 5.41
C ALA A 191 -14.74 -12.17 5.56
N GLU A 192 -15.20 -12.78 4.45
CA GLU A 192 -15.83 -14.10 4.50
C GLU A 192 -14.82 -15.21 4.81
N ALA A 193 -13.55 -14.99 4.45
CA ALA A 193 -12.50 -15.99 4.53
C ALA A 193 -11.98 -16.23 5.94
N SER A 194 -12.08 -15.23 6.82
CA SER A 194 -11.51 -15.27 8.16
C SER A 194 -12.23 -14.29 9.08
N SER A 195 -12.65 -14.77 10.24
CA SER A 195 -13.23 -13.94 11.30
C SER A 195 -12.24 -12.92 11.87
N ASN A 196 -10.94 -13.04 11.57
CA ASN A 196 -9.92 -12.08 11.97
C ASN A 196 -9.82 -10.87 11.01
N ILE A 197 -10.64 -10.85 9.97
CA ILE A 197 -10.74 -9.74 9.00
C ILE A 197 -12.06 -9.02 9.25
N ARG A 198 -11.98 -7.72 9.53
CA ARG A 198 -13.14 -6.87 9.80
C ARG A 198 -13.25 -5.79 8.74
N VAL A 199 -14.49 -5.48 8.36
CA VAL A 199 -14.79 -4.41 7.41
C VAL A 199 -15.36 -3.24 8.18
N ILE A 200 -14.78 -2.06 7.96
CA ILE A 200 -15.19 -0.81 8.58
C ILE A 200 -15.49 0.19 7.48
N SER A 201 -16.67 0.81 7.50
CA SER A 201 -17.07 1.80 6.50
C SER A 201 -17.93 2.89 7.14
N PRO A 202 -18.02 4.08 6.53
CA PRO A 202 -19.08 5.03 6.88
C PRO A 202 -20.45 4.35 6.88
N ALA A 203 -21.29 4.72 7.84
CA ALA A 203 -22.67 4.27 7.91
C ALA A 203 -23.51 4.80 6.73
N GLY A 204 -24.80 4.43 6.70
CA GLY A 204 -25.72 4.91 5.67
C GLY A 204 -25.51 4.24 4.31
N ARG A 205 -25.48 5.05 3.25
CA ARG A 205 -25.50 4.59 1.85
C ARG A 205 -24.37 3.62 1.51
N ILE A 206 -23.15 3.90 1.96
CA ILE A 206 -21.96 3.08 1.65
C ILE A 206 -22.08 1.70 2.29
N ALA A 207 -22.42 1.63 3.57
CA ALA A 207 -22.63 0.37 4.27
C ALA A 207 -23.71 -0.50 3.59
N LYS A 208 -24.84 0.09 3.18
CA LYS A 208 -25.91 -0.61 2.46
C LYS A 208 -25.44 -1.16 1.12
N LEU A 209 -24.62 -0.42 0.38
CA LEU A 209 -24.06 -0.86 -0.90
C LEU A 209 -23.09 -2.04 -0.71
N LEU A 210 -22.29 -2.03 0.35
CA LEU A 210 -21.38 -3.13 0.68
C LEU A 210 -22.16 -4.39 1.07
N GLU A 211 -23.17 -4.26 1.93
CA GLU A 211 -24.02 -5.38 2.36
C GLU A 211 -24.80 -5.97 1.18
N ALA A 212 -25.36 -5.14 0.30
CA ALA A 212 -26.06 -5.62 -0.88
C ALA A 212 -25.14 -6.28 -1.92
N ARG A 213 -23.91 -5.79 -2.06
CA ARG A 213 -22.96 -6.31 -3.06
C ARG A 213 -22.23 -7.57 -2.60
N TYR A 214 -21.88 -7.64 -1.32
CA TYR A 214 -20.98 -8.66 -0.79
C TYR A 214 -21.62 -9.50 0.33
N GLY A 215 -22.84 -9.22 0.78
CA GLY A 215 -23.46 -9.93 1.91
C GLY A 215 -22.79 -9.67 3.27
N ILE A 216 -21.81 -8.77 3.32
CA ILE A 216 -21.05 -8.43 4.53
C ILE A 216 -21.58 -7.13 5.10
N LYS A 217 -22.07 -7.19 6.34
CA LYS A 217 -22.45 -6.00 7.10
C LYS A 217 -21.20 -5.36 7.74
N PRO A 218 -20.78 -4.16 7.32
CA PRO A 218 -19.60 -3.51 7.88
C PRO A 218 -19.89 -2.94 9.28
N GLN A 219 -18.84 -2.84 10.10
CA GLN A 219 -18.88 -2.07 11.33
C GLN A 219 -18.87 -0.57 10.99
N PRO A 220 -19.63 0.26 11.74
CA PRO A 220 -19.70 1.69 11.46
C PRO A 220 -18.36 2.36 11.80
N LEU A 221 -17.80 3.04 10.82
CA LEU A 221 -16.75 4.02 11.03
C LEU A 221 -17.35 5.24 11.70
N GLU A 222 -16.71 5.76 12.75
CA GLU A 222 -16.96 7.10 13.26
C GLU A 222 -15.63 7.84 13.41
N VAL A 223 -15.60 9.08 12.93
CA VAL A 223 -14.43 9.97 13.00
C VAL A 223 -14.93 11.33 13.48
N PRO A 224 -15.31 11.46 14.76
CA PRO A 224 -15.98 12.67 15.26
C PRO A 224 -15.21 13.94 14.95
N LEU A 225 -15.91 15.01 14.57
CA LEU A 225 -15.31 16.32 14.27
C LEU A 225 -14.39 16.81 15.41
N TRP A 226 -14.76 16.57 16.67
CA TRP A 226 -13.98 16.99 17.82
C TRP A 226 -12.62 16.26 17.96
N SER A 227 -12.49 15.08 17.36
CA SER A 227 -11.25 14.31 17.35
C SER A 227 -10.24 14.80 16.30
N LEU A 228 -10.66 15.69 15.39
CA LEU A 228 -9.87 16.23 14.30
C LEU A 228 -9.00 17.42 14.73
N GLY A 229 -7.78 17.54 14.21
CA GLY A 229 -6.99 18.77 14.37
C GLY A 229 -7.48 19.89 13.47
N LEU A 230 -6.87 21.08 13.59
CA LEU A 230 -7.29 22.26 12.82
C LEU A 230 -7.20 22.03 11.31
N GLU A 231 -6.11 21.39 10.86
CA GLU A 231 -5.85 21.13 9.44
C GLU A 231 -6.86 20.15 8.84
N GLU A 232 -7.28 19.13 9.59
CA GLU A 232 -8.29 18.17 9.16
C GLU A 232 -9.66 18.84 8.99
N VAL A 233 -10.07 19.64 9.98
CA VAL A 233 -11.34 20.38 9.91
C VAL A 233 -11.32 21.36 8.75
N ALA A 234 -10.19 22.07 8.55
CA ALA A 234 -10.01 22.96 7.41
C ALA A 234 -10.06 22.21 6.06
N GLY A 235 -9.45 21.02 5.98
CA GLY A 235 -9.46 20.16 4.79
C GLY A 235 -10.86 19.69 4.41
N ILE A 236 -11.66 19.26 5.40
CA ILE A 236 -13.05 18.86 5.20
C ILE A 236 -13.91 20.03 4.71
N LEU A 237 -13.66 21.23 5.24
CA LEU A 237 -14.29 22.48 4.81
C LEU A 237 -13.69 23.05 3.51
N LYS A 238 -12.77 22.32 2.86
CA LYS A 238 -12.10 22.70 1.60
C LYS A 238 -11.43 24.07 1.65
N LEU A 239 -10.79 24.36 2.79
CA LEU A 239 -10.06 25.61 3.01
C LEU A 239 -8.59 25.42 2.60
N ASP A 240 -8.23 25.89 1.40
CA ASP A 240 -6.84 25.91 0.94
C ASP A 240 -6.01 26.89 1.79
N PRO A 241 -4.98 26.43 2.53
CA PRO A 241 -4.16 27.30 3.38
C PRO A 241 -3.50 28.47 2.65
N SER A 242 -3.26 28.35 1.34
CA SER A 242 -2.68 29.41 0.52
C SER A 242 -3.68 30.50 0.11
N ARG A 243 -5.00 30.24 0.22
CA ARG A 243 -6.07 31.12 -0.25
C ARG A 243 -7.07 31.53 0.83
N ALA A 244 -7.27 30.70 1.84
CA ALA A 244 -8.32 30.83 2.85
C ALA A 244 -7.79 31.23 4.24
N THR A 245 -6.69 31.98 4.31
CA THR A 245 -5.98 32.33 5.56
C THR A 245 -6.89 32.94 6.63
N LYS A 246 -7.77 33.87 6.24
CA LYS A 246 -8.72 34.52 7.16
C LYS A 246 -9.78 33.56 7.70
N GLN A 247 -10.28 32.66 6.86
CA GLN A 247 -11.26 31.64 7.25
C GLN A 247 -10.62 30.65 8.23
N ILE A 248 -9.38 30.22 7.95
CA ILE A 248 -8.60 29.35 8.83
C ILE A 248 -8.34 30.02 10.17
N MET A 249 -8.08 31.33 10.21
CA MET A 249 -7.96 32.07 11.48
C MET A 249 -9.27 32.04 12.30
N TYR A 250 -10.43 32.29 11.67
CA TYR A 250 -11.71 32.20 12.38
C TYR A 250 -11.98 30.79 12.89
N LEU A 251 -11.78 29.79 12.03
CA LEU A 251 -11.93 28.39 12.40
C LEU A 251 -11.00 28.00 13.57
N ARG A 252 -9.74 28.42 13.53
CA ARG A 252 -8.75 28.19 14.58
C ARG A 252 -9.23 28.70 15.93
N ASN A 253 -9.72 29.94 15.97
CA ASN A 253 -10.21 30.55 17.19
C ASN A 253 -11.47 29.85 17.70
N ALA A 254 -12.40 29.51 16.80
CA ALA A 254 -13.65 28.84 17.16
C ALA A 254 -13.42 27.42 17.70
N VAL A 255 -12.56 26.61 17.04
CA VAL A 255 -12.19 25.27 17.52
C VAL A 255 -11.49 25.34 18.87
N GLN A 256 -10.56 26.29 19.04
CA GLN A 256 -9.88 26.48 20.33
C GLN A 256 -10.87 26.87 21.44
N GLU A 257 -11.80 27.78 21.15
CA GLU A 257 -12.83 28.21 22.10
C GLU A 257 -13.76 27.05 22.48
N ALA A 258 -14.27 26.30 21.50
CA ALA A 258 -15.14 25.13 21.73
C ALA A 258 -14.49 24.12 22.68
N ARG A 259 -13.21 23.83 22.49
CA ARG A 259 -12.46 22.91 23.36
C ARG A 259 -12.19 23.49 24.74
N ARG A 260 -11.89 24.79 24.83
CA ARG A 260 -11.58 25.47 26.09
C ARG A 260 -12.79 25.64 27.01
N GLN A 261 -14.01 25.54 26.48
CA GLN A 261 -15.23 25.45 27.29
C GLN A 261 -15.21 24.22 28.21
N ARG A 262 -14.58 23.11 27.77
CA ARG A 262 -14.45 21.87 28.55
C ARG A 262 -13.09 21.69 29.21
N TYR A 263 -12.01 22.14 28.57
CA TYR A 263 -10.66 22.07 29.13
C TYR A 263 -9.86 23.33 28.79
N SER A 264 -9.67 24.21 29.77
CA SER A 264 -9.12 25.57 29.58
C SER A 264 -7.74 25.65 28.90
N HIS A 265 -6.94 24.59 28.98
CA HIS A 265 -5.60 24.52 28.40
C HIS A 265 -5.57 23.86 27.02
N ALA A 266 -6.72 23.47 26.45
CA ALA A 266 -6.79 22.80 25.17
C ALA A 266 -6.21 23.63 24.01
N SER A 267 -5.47 22.93 23.15
CA SER A 267 -4.99 23.40 21.85
C SER A 267 -5.97 23.05 20.73
N THR A 268 -5.65 23.53 19.53
CA THR A 268 -6.41 23.26 18.30
C THR A 268 -6.20 21.86 17.74
N ASP A 269 -5.41 21.02 18.39
CA ASP A 269 -5.15 19.64 17.97
C ASP A 269 -5.42 18.61 19.08
N ASP A 270 -5.81 19.07 20.28
CA ASP A 270 -6.22 18.18 21.37
C ASP A 270 -7.61 17.60 21.12
N PRO A 271 -7.85 16.32 21.40
CA PRO A 271 -9.10 15.60 21.10
C PRO A 271 -10.16 15.89 22.17
N ILE A 272 -10.43 17.16 22.48
CA ILE A 272 -11.40 17.53 23.51
C ILE A 272 -12.78 17.61 22.86
N TYR A 273 -13.76 16.96 23.49
CA TYR A 273 -15.11 16.85 22.99
C TYR A 273 -15.74 18.23 22.75
N TYR A 274 -16.42 18.36 21.63
CA TYR A 274 -17.36 19.44 21.33
C TYR A 274 -18.33 18.96 20.26
N THR A 275 -19.49 19.58 20.18
CA THR A 275 -20.47 19.27 19.12
C THR A 275 -20.29 20.22 17.94
N PRO A 276 -20.54 19.77 16.70
CA PRO A 276 -20.46 20.67 15.56
C PRO A 276 -21.40 21.89 15.67
N GLU A 277 -22.53 21.74 16.35
CA GLU A 277 -23.47 22.83 16.67
C GLU A 277 -22.84 23.88 17.61
N GLU A 278 -22.08 23.45 18.63
CA GLU A 278 -21.31 24.38 19.48
C GLU A 278 -20.30 25.19 18.66
N LEU A 279 -19.64 24.54 17.69
CA LEU A 279 -18.69 25.22 16.80
C LEU A 279 -19.38 26.27 15.92
N LEU A 280 -20.55 25.92 15.36
CA LEU A 280 -21.36 26.83 14.55
C LEU A 280 -21.82 28.04 15.39
N GLU A 281 -22.33 27.82 16.59
CA GLU A 281 -22.81 28.89 17.49
C GLU A 281 -21.68 29.88 17.82
N ILE A 282 -20.44 29.40 18.03
CA ILE A 282 -19.27 30.27 18.27
C ILE A 282 -18.97 31.15 17.04
N LEU A 283 -19.05 30.58 15.83
CA LEU A 283 -18.80 31.32 14.60
C LEU A 283 -19.90 32.37 14.35
N GLU A 284 -21.18 32.02 14.55
CA GLU A 284 -22.30 32.95 14.42
C GLU A 284 -22.21 34.11 15.41
N LYS A 285 -21.89 33.84 16.68
CA LYS A 285 -21.62 34.88 17.69
C LYS A 285 -20.47 35.79 17.27
N THR A 286 -19.46 35.24 16.62
CA THR A 286 -18.32 36.00 16.09
C THR A 286 -18.74 36.87 14.90
N SER A 287 -19.61 36.38 14.00
CA SER A 287 -20.14 37.13 12.86
C SER A 287 -21.05 38.28 13.31
N ALA A 288 -21.88 38.05 14.33
CA ALA A 288 -22.72 39.10 14.91
C ALA A 288 -21.91 40.30 15.47
N ARG A 289 -20.70 40.05 15.97
CA ARG A 289 -19.76 41.09 16.44
C ARG A 289 -18.97 41.74 15.30
N ASN A 290 -18.63 40.98 14.26
CA ASN A 290 -17.86 41.43 13.09
C ASN A 290 -18.75 41.53 11.85
N LYS A 291 -19.72 42.45 11.88
CA LYS A 291 -20.67 42.63 10.78
C LYS A 291 -19.95 42.86 9.44
N TYR A 292 -20.47 42.21 8.39
CA TYR A 292 -20.02 42.31 6.99
C TYR A 292 -18.71 41.58 6.63
N ASP A 293 -18.28 40.59 7.41
CA ASP A 293 -17.11 39.78 7.08
C ASP A 293 -17.44 38.57 6.18
N ARG A 294 -17.38 38.78 4.86
CA ARG A 294 -17.70 37.74 3.87
C ARG A 294 -16.92 36.43 4.04
N SER A 295 -15.69 36.49 4.56
CA SER A 295 -14.88 35.28 4.77
C SER A 295 -15.43 34.43 5.92
N LEU A 296 -15.93 35.08 6.98
CA LEU A 296 -16.57 34.42 8.10
C LEU A 296 -17.95 33.88 7.70
N ASP A 297 -18.73 34.65 6.94
CA ASP A 297 -20.03 34.21 6.43
C ASP A 297 -19.88 32.98 5.49
N ASP A 298 -18.88 32.97 4.60
CA ASP A 298 -18.58 31.80 3.75
C ASP A 298 -18.10 30.59 4.57
N LEU A 299 -17.40 30.82 5.69
CA LEU A 299 -16.99 29.74 6.60
C LEU A 299 -18.20 29.12 7.31
N ILE A 300 -19.12 29.95 7.80
CA ILE A 300 -20.37 29.52 8.43
C ILE A 300 -21.19 28.70 7.43
N LEU A 301 -21.40 29.20 6.22
CA LEU A 301 -22.12 28.49 5.17
C LEU A 301 -21.49 27.13 4.85
N LYS A 302 -20.16 27.04 4.77
CA LYS A 302 -19.46 25.77 4.55
C LYS A 302 -19.65 24.79 5.71
N LEU A 303 -19.70 25.28 6.95
CA LEU A 303 -19.98 24.44 8.11
C LEU A 303 -21.44 23.97 8.11
N GLU A 304 -22.41 24.83 7.80
CA GLU A 304 -23.82 24.43 7.64
C GLU A 304 -23.98 23.34 6.57
N MET A 305 -23.39 23.55 5.39
CA MET A 305 -23.37 22.55 4.32
C MET A 305 -22.72 21.23 4.75
N LEU A 306 -21.70 21.29 5.63
CA LEU A 306 -21.07 20.11 6.21
C LEU A 306 -22.04 19.35 7.13
N LEU A 307 -22.80 20.06 7.97
CA LEU A 307 -23.77 19.48 8.90
C LEU A 307 -24.97 18.84 8.21
N GLU A 308 -25.36 19.36 7.04
CA GLU A 308 -26.47 18.83 6.23
C GLU A 308 -26.04 17.64 5.36
N ASN A 309 -24.73 17.44 5.16
CA ASN A 309 -24.23 16.37 4.30
C ASN A 309 -24.33 15.00 5.00
N THR A 310 -25.35 14.23 4.62
CA THR A 310 -25.59 12.86 5.11
C THR A 310 -24.40 11.91 4.90
N GLU A 311 -23.60 12.08 3.85
CA GLU A 311 -22.40 11.26 3.61
C GLU A 311 -21.30 11.49 4.67
N LEU A 312 -21.40 12.59 5.44
CA LEU A 312 -20.45 13.02 6.45
C LEU A 312 -20.96 12.89 7.89
N PHE A 313 -22.12 12.25 8.10
CA PHE A 313 -22.66 12.03 9.45
C PHE A 313 -21.76 11.20 10.36
N TYR A 314 -20.90 10.34 9.81
CA TYR A 314 -19.89 9.66 10.61
C TYR A 314 -18.84 10.61 11.25
N ILE A 315 -18.78 11.87 10.78
CA ILE A 315 -17.96 12.95 11.34
C ILE A 315 -18.82 13.92 12.16
N THR A 316 -19.96 14.36 11.61
CA THR A 316 -20.79 15.42 12.21
C THR A 316 -21.85 14.93 13.19
N ARG A 317 -22.29 13.67 13.08
CA ARG A 317 -23.30 13.05 13.96
C ARG A 317 -22.85 11.66 14.45
N PRO A 318 -21.71 11.55 15.14
CA PRO A 318 -21.12 10.28 15.55
C PRO A 318 -21.85 9.71 16.79
N ARG A 319 -23.06 9.20 16.58
CA ARG A 319 -23.99 8.78 17.64
C ARG A 319 -23.39 7.79 18.63
N THR A 320 -22.53 6.88 18.17
CA THR A 320 -21.94 5.84 19.03
C THR A 320 -20.86 6.43 19.93
N SER A 321 -20.03 7.31 19.37
CA SER A 321 -19.02 8.09 20.08
C SER A 321 -19.66 9.02 21.10
N ASP A 322 -20.78 9.67 20.75
CA ASP A 322 -21.53 10.54 21.66
C ASP A 322 -22.11 9.74 22.84
N LYS A 323 -22.71 8.58 22.57
CA LYS A 323 -23.19 7.67 23.63
C LYS A 323 -22.04 7.19 24.52
N LEU A 324 -20.90 6.81 23.93
CA LEU A 324 -19.72 6.39 24.69
C LEU A 324 -19.26 7.54 25.59
N TYR A 325 -19.11 8.75 25.06
CA TYR A 325 -18.76 9.94 25.83
C TYR A 325 -19.74 10.17 26.98
N SER A 326 -21.06 10.19 26.70
CA SER A 326 -22.08 10.41 27.72
C SER A 326 -22.10 9.33 28.81
N SER A 327 -21.76 8.08 28.48
CA SER A 327 -21.73 6.97 29.45
C SER A 327 -20.57 7.04 30.45
N LEU A 328 -19.50 7.77 30.12
CA LEU A 328 -18.31 7.86 30.96
C LEU A 328 -18.50 8.89 32.08
N SER A 329 -18.38 8.43 33.32
CA SER A 329 -18.39 9.25 34.54
C SER A 329 -16.97 9.65 34.93
N MET A 330 -16.34 10.53 34.13
CA MET A 330 -14.98 11.03 34.34
C MET A 330 -14.91 12.54 34.11
N GLU A 331 -13.90 13.21 34.68
CA GLU A 331 -13.62 14.63 34.42
C GLU A 331 -12.82 14.84 33.12
N GLU A 332 -12.86 16.07 32.60
CA GLU A 332 -12.03 16.47 31.47
C GLU A 332 -10.58 16.72 31.90
N PRO A 333 -9.59 16.41 31.04
CA PRO A 333 -9.70 15.93 29.66
C PRO A 333 -9.85 14.40 29.53
N ARG A 334 -9.83 13.67 30.65
CA ARG A 334 -9.78 12.20 30.65
C ARG A 334 -11.00 11.59 29.98
N LYS A 335 -12.19 12.17 30.21
CA LYS A 335 -13.44 11.74 29.56
C LYS A 335 -13.35 11.76 28.03
N SER A 336 -12.90 12.88 27.45
CA SER A 336 -12.69 13.00 26.00
C SER A 336 -11.60 12.05 25.50
N LEU A 337 -10.51 11.90 26.24
CA LEU A 337 -9.39 11.02 25.86
C LEU A 337 -9.74 9.54 25.88
N GLU A 338 -10.51 9.06 26.87
CA GLU A 338 -10.96 7.67 26.94
C GLU A 338 -11.96 7.36 25.82
N THR A 339 -12.86 8.31 25.50
CA THR A 339 -13.76 8.20 24.34
C THR A 339 -12.96 8.10 23.05
N TYR A 340 -12.00 9.02 22.86
CA TYR A 340 -11.09 9.04 21.71
C TYR A 340 -10.35 7.70 21.57
N MET A 341 -9.78 7.20 22.67
CA MET A 341 -9.09 5.92 22.66
C MET A 341 -10.04 4.77 22.33
N GLY A 342 -11.27 4.77 22.83
CA GLY A 342 -12.27 3.76 22.50
C GLY A 342 -12.55 3.65 21.00
N ILE A 343 -12.70 4.79 20.32
CA ILE A 343 -12.97 4.86 18.87
C ILE A 343 -11.78 4.32 18.07
N TYR A 344 -10.59 4.89 18.28
CA TYR A 344 -9.43 4.58 17.44
C TYR A 344 -8.73 3.28 17.82
N SER A 345 -8.80 2.84 19.09
CA SER A 345 -8.22 1.55 19.48
C SER A 345 -8.99 0.37 18.91
N ALA A 346 -10.29 0.52 18.65
CA ALA A 346 -11.08 -0.50 17.96
C ALA A 346 -10.51 -0.77 16.54
N LEU A 347 -10.11 0.28 15.83
CA LEU A 347 -9.44 0.17 14.52
C LEU A 347 -8.05 -0.51 14.62
N LEU A 348 -7.38 -0.39 15.78
CA LEU A 348 -6.07 -0.96 16.12
C LEU A 348 -6.14 -2.33 16.83
N SER A 349 -7.32 -2.92 16.95
CA SER A 349 -7.48 -4.25 17.56
C SER A 349 -6.69 -5.32 16.75
N PRO A 350 -6.27 -6.44 17.36
CA PRO A 350 -5.69 -7.54 16.61
C PRO A 350 -6.60 -7.99 15.45
N GLY A 351 -6.01 -8.35 14.31
CA GLY A 351 -6.66 -8.67 13.05
C GLY A 351 -6.32 -7.71 11.91
N ILE A 352 -7.02 -7.89 10.79
CA ILE A 352 -6.93 -7.05 9.59
C ILE A 352 -8.19 -6.18 9.53
N THR A 353 -8.02 -4.88 9.66
CA THR A 353 -9.05 -3.87 9.39
C THR A 353 -9.04 -3.49 7.91
N LEU A 354 -10.13 -3.76 7.20
CA LEU A 354 -10.40 -3.20 5.87
C LEU A 354 -11.22 -1.92 6.05
N LEU A 355 -10.57 -0.76 5.93
CA LEU A 355 -11.22 0.54 5.95
C LEU A 355 -11.72 0.88 4.55
N SER A 356 -13.00 0.59 4.32
CA SER A 356 -13.69 0.78 3.05
C SER A 356 -14.18 2.21 2.92
N LEU A 357 -13.54 2.97 2.02
CA LEU A 357 -13.88 4.37 1.73
C LEU A 357 -14.44 4.56 0.31
N GLY A 358 -14.53 3.47 -0.47
CA GLY A 358 -15.07 3.51 -1.82
C GLY A 358 -16.52 4.00 -1.84
N GLY A 359 -16.78 5.00 -2.68
CA GLY A 359 -18.07 5.69 -2.77
C GLY A 359 -18.03 7.12 -2.23
N LEU A 360 -17.10 7.45 -1.34
CA LEU A 360 -16.87 8.84 -0.90
C LEU A 360 -16.10 9.64 -1.96
N SER A 361 -16.26 10.97 -1.94
CA SER A 361 -15.40 11.86 -2.73
C SER A 361 -13.95 11.85 -2.24
N SER A 362 -12.99 12.08 -3.15
CA SER A 362 -11.55 12.03 -2.84
C SER A 362 -11.12 12.97 -1.69
N ASP A 363 -11.73 14.15 -1.58
CA ASP A 363 -11.41 15.11 -0.51
C ASP A 363 -11.78 14.56 0.88
N ILE A 364 -12.92 13.87 0.97
CA ILE A 364 -13.40 13.25 2.20
C ILE A 364 -12.53 12.04 2.55
N GLN A 365 -12.20 11.20 1.56
CA GLN A 365 -11.32 10.04 1.76
C GLN A 365 -9.97 10.49 2.33
N THR A 366 -9.33 11.48 1.69
CA THR A 366 -8.00 11.96 2.11
C THR A 366 -8.02 12.57 3.51
N SER A 367 -9.06 13.34 3.88
CA SER A 367 -9.21 13.90 5.23
C SER A 367 -9.48 12.84 6.30
N THR A 368 -10.31 11.84 5.96
CA THR A 368 -10.60 10.70 6.84
C THR A 368 -9.33 9.89 7.12
N VAL A 369 -8.57 9.57 6.07
CA VAL A 369 -7.29 8.88 6.18
C VAL A 369 -6.28 9.68 7.00
N ALA A 370 -6.14 10.98 6.75
CA ALA A 370 -5.26 11.85 7.53
C ALA A 370 -5.54 11.74 9.03
N THR A 371 -6.81 11.81 9.39
CA THR A 371 -7.26 11.72 10.79
C THR A 371 -6.93 10.37 11.41
N VAL A 372 -7.32 9.28 10.75
CA VAL A 372 -7.09 7.92 11.26
C VAL A 372 -5.59 7.70 11.48
N LEU A 373 -4.76 8.11 10.51
CA LEU A 373 -3.32 7.95 10.59
C LEU A 373 -2.66 8.85 11.65
N LYS A 374 -3.09 10.11 11.80
CA LYS A 374 -2.61 11.00 12.88
C LYS A 374 -2.98 10.43 14.25
N SER A 375 -4.17 9.84 14.36
CA SER A 375 -4.65 9.21 15.57
C SER A 375 -3.87 7.95 15.92
N PHE A 376 -3.60 7.10 14.93
CA PHE A 376 -2.77 5.91 15.07
C PHE A 376 -1.36 6.29 15.48
N TRP A 377 -0.77 7.29 14.82
CA TRP A 377 0.55 7.81 15.17
C TRP A 377 0.61 8.21 16.64
N ARG A 378 -0.38 8.97 17.13
CA ARG A 378 -0.42 9.42 18.53
C ARG A 378 -0.54 8.25 19.51
N ILE A 379 -1.48 7.33 19.27
CA ILE A 379 -1.73 6.19 20.15
C ILE A 379 -0.53 5.23 20.19
N ILE A 380 0.01 4.87 19.02
CA ILE A 380 1.13 3.93 18.92
C ILE A 380 2.40 4.55 19.52
N THR A 381 2.69 5.81 19.23
CA THR A 381 3.85 6.52 19.83
C THR A 381 3.74 6.55 21.35
N ALA A 382 2.58 6.91 21.90
CA ALA A 382 2.35 6.90 23.34
C ALA A 382 2.52 5.49 23.94
N SER A 383 2.03 4.46 23.25
CA SER A 383 2.14 3.06 23.68
C SER A 383 3.60 2.59 23.72
N VAL A 384 4.40 2.96 22.70
CA VAL A 384 5.85 2.66 22.64
C VAL A 384 6.60 3.37 23.76
N LEU A 385 6.32 4.66 24.00
CA LEU A 385 6.95 5.43 25.09
C LEU A 385 6.58 4.89 26.48
N ALA A 386 5.38 4.31 26.61
CA ALA A 386 4.95 3.60 27.81
C ALA A 386 5.50 2.17 27.94
N GLY A 387 6.37 1.73 27.02
CA GLY A 387 6.99 0.39 27.03
C GLY A 387 6.09 -0.75 26.54
N LYS A 388 4.97 -0.43 25.89
CA LYS A 388 3.99 -1.40 25.35
C LYS A 388 3.85 -1.21 23.84
N PRO A 389 4.86 -1.58 23.03
CA PRO A 389 4.81 -1.41 21.58
C PRO A 389 3.66 -2.22 20.96
N GLN A 390 2.99 -1.63 19.98
CA GLN A 390 1.91 -2.27 19.21
C GLN A 390 2.28 -2.25 17.72
N PRO A 391 3.08 -3.23 17.24
CA PRO A 391 3.48 -3.28 15.84
C PRO A 391 2.25 -3.29 14.93
N THR A 392 2.21 -2.35 13.98
CA THR A 392 1.05 -2.12 13.12
C THR A 392 1.51 -1.92 11.69
N LEU A 393 0.91 -2.64 10.74
CA LEU A 393 1.13 -2.45 9.31
C LEU A 393 -0.03 -1.64 8.71
N ILE A 394 0.28 -0.56 8.01
CA ILE A 394 -0.70 0.24 7.27
C ILE A 394 -0.45 0.02 5.78
N ILE A 395 -1.47 -0.41 5.04
CA ILE A 395 -1.44 -0.55 3.59
C ILE A 395 -2.39 0.47 2.98
N ILE A 396 -1.90 1.26 2.02
CA ILE A 396 -2.66 2.32 1.36
C ILE A 396 -2.81 1.95 -0.11
N GLU A 397 -4.03 1.57 -0.52
CA GLU A 397 -4.40 1.44 -1.94
C GLU A 397 -4.52 2.80 -2.60
N GLU A 398 -4.26 2.85 -3.91
CA GLU A 398 -4.33 4.07 -4.69
C GLU A 398 -3.56 5.24 -4.04
N ALA A 399 -2.38 4.94 -3.50
CA ALA A 399 -1.65 5.85 -2.62
C ALA A 399 -1.34 7.22 -3.24
N HIS A 400 -1.32 7.33 -4.57
CA HIS A 400 -1.15 8.61 -5.27
C HIS A 400 -2.27 9.62 -4.97
N ASN A 401 -3.46 9.17 -4.56
CA ASN A 401 -4.54 10.05 -4.12
C ASN A 401 -4.24 10.68 -2.75
N TYR A 402 -3.57 9.94 -1.86
CA TYR A 402 -3.34 10.33 -0.47
C TYR A 402 -2.00 11.05 -0.26
N VAL A 403 -0.97 10.66 -0.99
CA VAL A 403 0.38 11.24 -0.90
C VAL A 403 0.93 11.60 -2.29
N PRO A 404 0.32 12.58 -2.97
CA PRO A 404 0.71 12.96 -4.32
C PRO A 404 2.04 13.73 -4.39
N GLN A 405 2.78 13.55 -5.48
CA GLN A 405 3.94 14.36 -5.83
C GLN A 405 3.52 15.79 -6.20
N GLY A 406 4.16 16.80 -5.60
CA GLY A 406 3.97 18.21 -5.95
C GLY A 406 2.59 18.83 -5.66
N LYS A 407 1.61 18.04 -5.21
CA LYS A 407 0.29 18.52 -4.80
C LYS A 407 0.11 18.42 -3.28
N TRP A 408 -0.81 19.22 -2.77
CA TRP A 408 -1.26 19.14 -1.38
C TRP A 408 -2.31 18.03 -1.23
N SER A 409 -2.30 17.37 -0.08
CA SER A 409 -3.31 16.42 0.39
C SER A 409 -3.27 16.43 1.93
N PRO A 410 -4.43 16.37 2.62
CA PRO A 410 -4.46 16.30 4.09
C PRO A 410 -3.62 15.17 4.68
N ALA A 411 -3.58 14.01 4.01
CA ALA A 411 -2.88 12.82 4.50
C ALA A 411 -1.38 12.82 4.20
N LYS A 412 -0.90 13.71 3.33
CA LYS A 412 0.47 13.66 2.81
C LYS A 412 1.52 13.76 3.90
N GLU A 413 1.38 14.75 4.79
CA GLU A 413 2.38 14.99 5.84
C GLU A 413 2.50 13.80 6.79
N ILE A 414 1.38 13.25 7.24
CA ILE A 414 1.39 12.11 8.17
C ILE A 414 1.92 10.84 7.50
N ILE A 415 1.61 10.60 6.22
CA ILE A 415 2.16 9.45 5.48
C ILE A 415 3.67 9.60 5.30
N GLU A 416 4.16 10.79 4.93
CA GLU A 416 5.61 11.06 4.83
C GLU A 416 6.32 10.94 6.18
N LYS A 417 5.66 11.36 7.27
CA LYS A 417 6.18 11.19 8.63
C LYS A 417 6.27 9.72 9.02
N ILE A 418 5.22 8.93 8.76
CA ILE A 418 5.22 7.47 8.99
C ILE A 418 6.35 6.81 8.17
N ALA A 419 6.53 7.20 6.92
CA ALA A 419 7.61 6.67 6.09
C ALA A 419 9.01 6.99 6.63
N LYS A 420 9.23 8.19 7.18
CA LYS A 420 10.54 8.62 7.72
C LYS A 420 10.83 8.07 9.12
N GLU A 421 9.80 7.97 9.97
CA GLU A 421 9.96 7.77 11.41
C GLU A 421 9.22 6.54 11.95
N GLY A 422 8.25 6.00 11.23
CA GLY A 422 7.35 4.93 11.68
C GLY A 422 8.06 3.67 12.13
N ARG A 423 9.19 3.33 11.48
CA ARG A 423 10.06 2.22 11.89
C ARG A 423 10.44 2.26 13.37
N LYS A 424 10.72 3.44 13.93
CA LYS A 424 11.12 3.61 15.34
C LYS A 424 10.01 3.24 16.32
N PHE A 425 8.76 3.33 15.86
CA PHE A 425 7.56 3.10 16.67
C PHE A 425 6.84 1.79 16.30
N GLY A 426 7.43 0.97 15.43
CA GLY A 426 6.82 -0.29 14.97
C GLY A 426 5.67 -0.10 13.97
N ILE A 427 5.63 1.03 13.27
CA ILE A 427 4.63 1.31 12.22
C ILE A 427 5.24 0.99 10.87
N GLY A 428 4.72 -0.04 10.21
CA GLY A 428 5.03 -0.39 8.83
C GLY A 428 4.09 0.26 7.82
N LEU A 429 4.58 0.45 6.60
CA LEU A 429 3.84 1.13 5.53
C LEU A 429 3.97 0.32 4.24
N GLY A 430 2.83 -0.08 3.67
CA GLY A 430 2.71 -0.68 2.35
C GLY A 430 2.04 0.31 1.41
N ILE A 431 2.75 0.74 0.37
CA ILE A 431 2.24 1.70 -0.60
C ILE A 431 1.86 0.99 -1.89
N VAL A 432 0.62 1.14 -2.31
CA VAL A 432 0.08 0.42 -3.46
C VAL A 432 -0.45 1.45 -4.46
N SER A 433 0.09 1.47 -5.70
CA SER A 433 -0.30 2.47 -6.70
C SER A 433 0.01 2.02 -8.12
N GLN A 434 -0.88 2.38 -9.06
CA GLN A 434 -0.65 2.24 -10.50
C GLN A 434 -0.03 3.46 -11.19
N ARG A 435 0.13 4.56 -10.44
CA ARG A 435 0.70 5.81 -10.95
C ARG A 435 1.93 6.18 -10.13
N PRO A 436 3.07 5.50 -10.33
CA PRO A 436 4.26 5.75 -9.52
C PRO A 436 4.72 7.21 -9.62
N ARG A 437 4.67 7.83 -10.80
CA ARG A 437 5.06 9.24 -11.01
C ARG A 437 4.19 10.28 -10.30
N GLU A 438 2.96 9.91 -9.95
CA GLU A 438 2.05 10.80 -9.22
C GLU A 438 2.23 10.67 -7.71
N LEU A 439 3.02 9.71 -7.22
CA LEU A 439 3.24 9.41 -5.80
C LEU A 439 4.45 10.19 -5.24
N SER A 440 4.45 10.56 -3.97
CA SER A 440 5.60 11.25 -3.35
C SER A 440 6.90 10.44 -3.45
N GLN A 441 7.92 11.04 -4.07
CA GLN A 441 9.28 10.50 -4.12
C GLN A 441 9.86 10.29 -2.72
N THR A 442 9.46 11.13 -1.76
CA THR A 442 9.90 11.02 -0.37
C THR A 442 9.44 9.71 0.25
N VAL A 443 8.20 9.29 0.00
CA VAL A 443 7.67 8.03 0.53
C VAL A 443 8.30 6.82 -0.17
N LEU A 444 8.44 6.88 -1.50
CA LEU A 444 9.07 5.79 -2.26
C LEU A 444 10.53 5.58 -1.86
N ALA A 445 11.28 6.65 -1.60
CA ALA A 445 12.67 6.56 -1.13
C ALA A 445 12.81 5.89 0.24
N GLN A 446 11.77 5.90 1.07
CA GLN A 446 11.75 5.16 2.33
C GLN A 446 11.28 3.72 2.18
N CYS A 447 10.76 3.32 1.02
CA CYS A 447 10.35 1.94 0.76
C CYS A 447 11.58 1.08 0.48
N GLY A 448 11.96 0.25 1.44
CA GLY A 448 13.10 -0.65 1.35
C GLY A 448 12.82 -1.93 0.56
N THR A 449 11.58 -2.18 0.15
CA THR A 449 11.22 -3.32 -0.71
C THR A 449 10.34 -2.85 -1.87
N LEU A 450 10.70 -3.22 -3.10
CA LEU A 450 9.91 -3.00 -4.31
C LEU A 450 9.29 -4.32 -4.75
N ILE A 451 7.99 -4.32 -4.99
CA ILE A 451 7.26 -5.36 -5.70
C ILE A 451 6.67 -4.70 -6.96
N ALA A 452 7.44 -4.73 -8.05
CA ALA A 452 7.07 -4.13 -9.31
C ALA A 452 6.47 -5.17 -10.25
N LEU A 453 5.18 -5.05 -10.53
CA LEU A 453 4.53 -5.80 -11.60
C LEU A 453 4.79 -5.11 -12.95
N ARG A 454 4.26 -5.69 -14.02
CA ARG A 454 4.41 -5.18 -15.38
C ARG A 454 4.19 -3.66 -15.44
N THR A 455 5.21 -2.95 -15.92
CA THR A 455 5.22 -1.48 -16.07
C THR A 455 5.93 -1.16 -17.37
N ALA A 456 5.17 -0.79 -18.42
CA ALA A 456 5.71 -0.60 -19.77
C ALA A 456 6.13 0.84 -20.07
N ASN A 457 5.63 1.82 -19.32
CA ASN A 457 5.93 3.23 -19.55
C ASN A 457 7.36 3.57 -19.10
N PRO A 458 8.26 4.03 -19.99
CA PRO A 458 9.63 4.35 -19.64
C PRO A 458 9.75 5.45 -18.57
N LYS A 459 8.83 6.41 -18.55
CA LYS A 459 8.86 7.47 -17.53
C LYS A 459 8.52 6.95 -16.14
N ASP A 460 7.65 5.94 -16.05
CA ASP A 460 7.32 5.29 -14.77
C ASP A 460 8.51 4.46 -14.29
N GLN A 461 9.19 3.78 -15.20
CA GLN A 461 10.45 3.07 -14.95
C GLN A 461 11.57 4.00 -14.44
N GLU A 462 11.82 5.12 -15.13
CA GLU A 462 12.79 6.15 -14.71
C GLU A 462 12.46 6.71 -13.33
N TYR A 463 11.18 6.91 -13.04
CA TYR A 463 10.74 7.40 -11.74
C TYR A 463 11.01 6.38 -10.61
N ILE A 464 10.74 5.09 -10.86
CA ILE A 464 11.07 4.01 -9.90
C ILE A 464 12.58 3.97 -9.64
N LEU A 465 13.39 4.03 -10.71
CA LEU A 465 14.86 4.04 -10.61
C LEU A 465 15.39 5.23 -9.82
N GLY A 466 14.84 6.42 -10.05
CA GLY A 466 15.22 7.63 -9.32
C GLY A 466 14.70 7.70 -7.88
N SER A 467 13.85 6.77 -7.46
CA SER A 467 13.15 6.83 -6.17
C SER A 467 13.50 5.72 -5.19
N MET A 468 14.18 4.64 -5.60
CA MET A 468 14.46 3.50 -4.72
C MET A 468 15.94 3.12 -4.75
N GLU A 469 16.54 2.89 -3.58
CA GLU A 469 18.00 2.71 -3.42
C GLU A 469 18.51 1.34 -3.94
N ASP A 470 17.74 0.26 -3.74
CA ASP A 470 18.16 -1.14 -4.02
C ASP A 470 17.66 -1.65 -5.40
N VAL A 471 17.62 -0.79 -6.41
CA VAL A 471 17.08 -1.11 -7.74
C VAL A 471 18.05 -0.72 -8.86
N MET A 472 18.39 -1.67 -9.72
CA MET A 472 19.29 -1.45 -10.86
C MET A 472 18.53 -1.19 -12.16
N GLN A 473 19.15 -0.41 -13.05
CA GLN A 473 18.56 0.00 -14.33
C GLN A 473 18.11 -1.20 -15.17
N GLU A 474 18.96 -2.23 -15.27
CA GLU A 474 18.69 -3.42 -16.07
C GLU A 474 17.46 -4.20 -15.56
N MET A 475 17.20 -4.20 -14.24
CA MET A 475 16.01 -4.85 -13.69
C MET A 475 14.73 -4.11 -14.08
N VAL A 476 14.75 -2.78 -14.01
CA VAL A 476 13.56 -1.95 -14.24
C VAL A 476 13.21 -1.91 -15.72
N GLN A 477 14.20 -1.91 -16.61
CA GLN A 477 13.95 -2.04 -18.05
C GLN A 477 13.23 -3.36 -18.39
N GLY A 478 13.51 -4.44 -17.62
CA GLY A 478 12.84 -5.73 -17.73
C GLY A 478 11.36 -5.73 -17.35
N LEU A 479 10.84 -4.70 -16.65
CA LEU A 479 9.43 -4.66 -16.21
C LEU A 479 8.43 -4.66 -17.37
N SER A 480 8.84 -4.21 -18.55
CA SER A 480 7.99 -4.17 -19.74
C SER A 480 7.65 -5.58 -20.27
N GLY A 481 8.56 -6.54 -20.07
CA GLY A 481 8.47 -7.92 -20.55
C GLY A 481 7.81 -8.89 -19.57
N LEU A 482 7.47 -8.46 -18.35
CA LEU A 482 6.79 -9.31 -17.36
C LEU A 482 5.39 -9.72 -17.83
N MET A 483 5.02 -10.97 -17.56
CA MET A 483 3.66 -11.46 -17.79
C MET A 483 2.71 -11.03 -16.66
N THR A 484 1.40 -11.12 -16.88
CA THR A 484 0.40 -10.87 -15.84
C THR A 484 0.62 -11.80 -14.64
N GLY A 485 0.62 -11.23 -13.44
CA GLY A 485 0.92 -11.95 -12.19
C GLY A 485 2.40 -12.26 -11.97
N GLU A 486 3.31 -11.81 -12.84
CA GLU A 486 4.74 -11.77 -12.54
C GLU A 486 5.12 -10.41 -11.92
N ALA A 487 6.02 -10.47 -10.94
CA ALA A 487 6.56 -9.30 -10.28
C ALA A 487 8.08 -9.41 -10.18
N LEU A 488 8.79 -8.33 -10.49
CA LEU A 488 10.14 -8.11 -10.02
C LEU A 488 10.08 -7.74 -8.55
N ILE A 489 10.67 -8.54 -7.68
CA ILE A 489 10.79 -8.26 -6.26
C ILE A 489 12.24 -7.97 -5.93
N SER A 490 12.51 -6.81 -5.34
CA SER A 490 13.85 -6.39 -4.90
C SER A 490 13.77 -5.65 -3.56
N GLY A 491 14.93 -5.47 -2.92
CA GLY A 491 15.05 -4.76 -1.65
C GLY A 491 14.93 -5.67 -0.43
N SER A 492 15.04 -5.08 0.74
CA SER A 492 15.34 -5.67 2.04
C SER A 492 14.52 -6.90 2.48
N ALA A 493 13.26 -7.06 2.05
CA ALA A 493 12.45 -8.23 2.42
C ALA A 493 12.75 -9.48 1.59
N ALA A 494 13.33 -9.35 0.41
CA ALA A 494 13.76 -10.45 -0.43
C ALA A 494 15.21 -10.85 -0.10
N THR A 495 15.55 -12.13 -0.01
CA THR A 495 16.97 -12.50 0.20
C THR A 495 17.83 -12.12 -1.01
N ILE A 496 17.35 -12.47 -2.21
CA ILE A 496 17.92 -12.08 -3.50
C ILE A 496 16.80 -11.48 -4.37
N PRO A 497 17.08 -10.46 -5.19
CA PRO A 497 16.08 -9.93 -6.12
C PRO A 497 15.71 -11.01 -7.15
N GLY A 498 14.44 -11.06 -7.55
CA GLY A 498 13.95 -12.09 -8.47
C GLY A 498 12.67 -11.74 -9.20
N ILE A 499 12.46 -12.41 -10.33
CA ILE A 499 11.18 -12.39 -11.05
C ILE A 499 10.33 -13.54 -10.52
N VAL A 500 9.19 -13.20 -9.93
CA VAL A 500 8.36 -14.12 -9.17
C VAL A 500 6.99 -14.18 -9.80
N LYS A 501 6.52 -15.39 -10.09
CA LYS A 501 5.11 -15.63 -10.38
C LYS A 501 4.37 -15.61 -9.05
N VAL A 502 3.61 -14.53 -8.81
CA VAL A 502 2.78 -14.38 -7.62
C VAL A 502 1.67 -15.41 -7.67
N ASP A 503 1.42 -16.07 -6.54
CA ASP A 503 0.34 -17.05 -6.46
C ASP A 503 -1.02 -16.36 -6.73
N ASN A 504 -1.96 -17.08 -7.35
CA ASN A 504 -3.31 -16.57 -7.49
C ASN A 504 -4.03 -16.68 -6.13
N PHE A 505 -4.54 -15.56 -5.62
CA PHE A 505 -5.21 -15.49 -4.33
C PHE A 505 -6.41 -16.44 -4.26
N THR A 506 -7.24 -16.48 -5.31
CA THR A 506 -8.43 -17.33 -5.35
C THR A 506 -8.08 -18.80 -5.37
N GLU A 507 -7.11 -19.21 -6.18
CA GLU A 507 -6.66 -20.61 -6.23
C GLU A 507 -6.03 -21.05 -4.90
N ARG A 508 -5.30 -20.15 -4.24
CA ARG A 508 -4.57 -20.47 -3.02
C ARG A 508 -5.44 -20.47 -1.76
N PHE A 509 -6.35 -19.51 -1.64
CA PHE A 509 -7.13 -19.29 -0.42
C PHE A 509 -8.60 -19.70 -0.58
N GLY A 510 -9.09 -19.92 -1.80
CA GLY A 510 -10.46 -20.36 -2.07
C GLY A 510 -11.50 -19.23 -2.17
N TYR A 511 -11.07 -17.96 -2.19
CA TYR A 511 -11.97 -16.80 -2.18
C TYR A 511 -11.68 -15.83 -3.33
N THR A 512 -12.72 -15.17 -3.84
CA THR A 512 -12.58 -14.20 -4.92
C THR A 512 -12.49 -12.78 -4.39
N LEU A 513 -11.53 -12.00 -4.91
CA LEU A 513 -11.52 -10.55 -4.70
C LEU A 513 -12.69 -9.87 -5.41
N GLY A 514 -13.09 -8.71 -4.89
CA GLY A 514 -14.05 -7.81 -5.51
C GLY A 514 -13.48 -7.08 -6.72
N GLY A 515 -14.22 -6.10 -7.24
CA GLY A 515 -13.69 -5.16 -8.24
C GLY A 515 -13.42 -5.73 -9.65
N LYS A 516 -13.87 -6.94 -9.97
CA LYS A 516 -13.76 -7.47 -11.35
C LYS A 516 -14.46 -6.54 -12.34
N ASP A 517 -13.80 -6.31 -13.48
CA ASP A 517 -14.39 -5.56 -14.59
C ASP A 517 -15.75 -6.17 -14.97
N ILE A 518 -16.69 -5.30 -15.29
CA ILE A 518 -18.01 -5.72 -15.78
C ILE A 518 -17.79 -6.48 -17.09
N ASP A 519 -18.24 -7.73 -17.13
CA ASP A 519 -18.30 -8.47 -18.39
C ASP A 519 -19.42 -7.88 -19.25
N TRP A 520 -19.05 -6.92 -20.09
CA TRP A 520 -19.96 -6.23 -20.99
C TRP A 520 -20.71 -7.20 -21.90
N ASN A 521 -20.05 -8.26 -22.38
CA ASN A 521 -20.67 -9.22 -23.26
C ASN A 521 -21.79 -9.96 -22.52
N LYS A 522 -21.51 -10.49 -21.33
CA LYS A 522 -22.53 -11.13 -20.49
C LYS A 522 -23.64 -10.14 -20.10
N ALA A 523 -23.27 -8.93 -19.68
CA ALA A 523 -24.22 -7.90 -19.22
C ALA A 523 -25.15 -7.42 -20.34
N TRP A 524 -24.68 -7.34 -21.59
CA TRP A 524 -25.49 -6.91 -22.73
C TRP A 524 -26.25 -8.04 -23.41
N THR A 525 -25.82 -9.30 -23.24
CA THR A 525 -26.53 -10.47 -23.78
C THR A 525 -27.56 -11.05 -22.81
N THR A 526 -27.51 -10.66 -21.53
CA THR A 526 -28.50 -11.05 -20.53
C THR A 526 -29.56 -9.95 -20.43
N PRO A 527 -30.87 -10.27 -20.49
CA PRO A 527 -31.92 -9.28 -20.24
C PRO A 527 -31.69 -8.58 -18.89
N PRO A 528 -31.81 -7.25 -18.82
CA PRO A 528 -31.56 -6.52 -17.58
C PRO A 528 -32.59 -6.92 -16.52
N GLU A 529 -32.12 -7.21 -15.31
CA GLU A 529 -32.99 -7.40 -14.16
C GLU A 529 -33.55 -6.04 -13.71
N LYS A 530 -34.82 -6.03 -13.27
CA LYS A 530 -35.40 -4.84 -12.65
C LYS A 530 -34.72 -4.62 -11.29
N LEU A 531 -33.81 -3.66 -11.23
CA LEU A 531 -33.15 -3.26 -9.99
C LEU A 531 -33.87 -2.05 -9.39
N ASP A 532 -34.37 -2.18 -8.16
CA ASP A 532 -34.86 -1.03 -7.39
C ASP A 532 -33.68 -0.25 -6.82
N LEU A 533 -33.23 0.75 -7.58
CA LEU A 533 -32.14 1.64 -7.19
C LEU A 533 -32.56 2.66 -6.13
N ALA A 534 -33.86 2.85 -5.85
CA ALA A 534 -34.32 3.90 -4.96
C ALA A 534 -33.69 3.77 -3.56
N ASN A 535 -33.58 2.53 -3.06
CA ASN A 535 -32.99 2.20 -1.76
C ASN A 535 -31.48 2.47 -1.66
N TYR A 536 -30.79 2.60 -2.80
CA TYR A 536 -29.34 2.84 -2.87
C TYR A 536 -28.98 4.27 -3.29
N LEU A 537 -29.95 5.03 -3.81
CA LEU A 537 -29.77 6.41 -4.27
C LEU A 537 -30.27 7.44 -3.26
N LEU A 538 -31.29 7.11 -2.46
CA LEU A 538 -31.81 7.98 -1.42
C LEU A 538 -31.04 7.76 -0.11
N GLY A 539 -30.34 8.80 0.36
CA GLY A 539 -29.86 8.87 1.74
C GLY A 539 -31.04 9.21 2.64
N THR A 540 -31.80 8.22 3.10
CA THR A 540 -32.94 8.47 3.98
C THR A 540 -32.48 8.56 5.44
N GLU A 541 -32.68 9.75 6.04
CA GLU A 541 -32.54 9.99 7.48
C GLU A 541 -33.44 9.05 8.31
N GLU A 542 -34.61 8.65 7.78
CA GLU A 542 -35.63 7.82 8.44
C GLU A 542 -35.16 6.39 8.82
N GLN A 543 -34.07 5.87 8.23
CA GLN A 543 -33.67 4.48 8.46
C GLN A 543 -32.42 4.31 9.33
N GLU A 544 -31.68 5.39 9.62
CA GLU A 544 -30.63 5.38 10.64
C GLU A 544 -31.21 5.39 12.07
N GLU A 545 -32.47 5.79 12.26
CA GLU A 545 -33.20 5.61 13.54
C GLU A 545 -33.39 4.13 13.92
N GLN A 546 -33.32 3.21 12.96
CA GLN A 546 -33.43 1.76 13.21
C GLN A 546 -32.12 1.13 13.72
N GLN A 547 -30.99 1.86 13.77
CA GLN A 547 -29.74 1.42 14.42
C GLN A 547 -29.80 1.53 15.97
N LYS A 548 -30.90 1.06 16.57
CA LYS A 548 -31.02 0.91 18.03
C LYS A 548 -30.20 -0.27 18.60
N THR A 549 -29.58 -1.09 17.76
CA THR A 549 -29.05 -2.40 18.14
C THR A 549 -27.53 -2.57 18.10
N THR A 550 -26.74 -1.54 17.82
CA THR A 550 -25.28 -1.62 18.03
C THR A 550 -24.99 -1.32 19.50
N THR A 551 -24.54 -2.33 20.26
CA THR A 551 -24.16 -2.12 21.66
C THR A 551 -22.82 -1.39 21.74
N ILE A 552 -22.53 -0.74 22.87
CA ILE A 552 -21.21 -0.13 23.11
C ILE A 552 -20.11 -1.21 23.05
N GLU A 553 -20.44 -2.46 23.41
CA GLU A 553 -19.54 -3.61 23.37
C GLU A 553 -19.16 -3.99 21.93
N ASP A 554 -20.13 -4.00 21.01
CA ASP A 554 -19.90 -4.21 19.57
C ASP A 554 -18.99 -3.12 18.97
N PHE A 555 -19.18 -1.86 19.38
CA PHE A 555 -18.37 -0.73 18.91
C PHE A 555 -16.94 -0.76 19.43
N LEU A 556 -16.74 -1.18 20.69
CA LEU A 556 -15.42 -1.28 21.31
C LEU A 556 -14.65 -2.55 20.90
N GLY A 557 -15.26 -3.42 20.08
CA GLY A 557 -14.64 -4.66 19.63
C GLY A 557 -14.29 -5.63 20.76
N LYS A 558 -15.03 -5.59 21.89
CA LYS A 558 -14.84 -6.51 23.01
C LYS A 558 -15.77 -7.72 22.83
N GLN A 559 -15.18 -8.89 22.57
CA GLN A 559 -15.83 -10.19 22.83
C GLN A 559 -15.64 -10.59 24.29
#